data_AF-K2AGT1-F1
#
_entry.id   AF-K2AGT1-F1
#
_cell.length_a   1.000
_cell.length_b   1.000
_cell.length_c   1.000
_cell.angle_alpha   90.00
_cell.angle_beta   90.00
_cell.angle_gamma   90.00
#
_symmetry.space_group_name_H-M   'P 1'
#
loop_
_entity.id
_entity.type
_entity.pdbx_description
1 polymer ?
#
loop_
_entity_poly.entity_id
_entity_poly.type
_entity_poly.pdbx_seq_one_letter_code
_entity_poly.pdbx_strand_id
1 'polypeptide(L)' 'MKSDVKRAIEVVREGGIVIYPTDTAFGIGCRIDDPKAVDRLFKIRRRPRDQATPVLVDS' A
#
# COMPACT_ATOMS: atom_id res chain seq x y z
N MET A 1 -9.48 -14.92 7.77
CA MET A 1 -8.65 -13.91 8.48
C MET A 1 -7.15 -14.18 8.41
N LYS A 2 -6.59 -15.21 9.09
CA LYS A 2 -5.13 -15.49 9.03
C LYS A 2 -4.62 -15.82 7.62
N SER A 3 -5.46 -16.45 6.79
CA SER A 3 -5.19 -16.73 5.37
C SER A 3 -5.09 -15.45 4.53
N ASP A 4 -5.97 -14.49 4.77
CA ASP A 4 -6.11 -13.29 3.93
C ASP A 4 -4.96 -12.32 4.19
N VAL A 5 -4.52 -12.23 5.46
CA VAL A 5 -3.32 -11.48 5.83
C VAL A 5 -2.06 -12.11 5.19
N LYS A 6 -1.93 -13.44 5.20
CA LYS A 6 -0.81 -14.12 4.53
C LYS A 6 -0.78 -13.80 3.03
N ARG A 7 -1.93 -13.91 2.36
CA ARG A 7 -2.06 -13.55 0.95
C ARG A 7 -1.72 -12.08 0.69
N ALA A 8 -2.18 -11.17 1.55
CA ALA A 8 -1.85 -9.75 1.43
C ALA A 8 -0.34 -9.50 1.57
N ILE A 9 0.34 -10.21 2.49
CA ILE A 9 1.80 -10.12 2.64
C ILE A 9 2.51 -10.59 1.36
N GLU A 10 2.09 -11.71 0.77
CA GLU A 10 2.64 -12.20 -0.50
C GLU A 10 2.47 -11.16 -1.62
N VAL A 11 1.25 -10.64 -1.78
CA VAL A 11 0.94 -9.58 -2.76
C VAL A 11 1.85 -8.37 -2.56
N VAL A 12 1.97 -7.84 -1.33
CA VAL A 12 2.84 -6.68 -1.06
C VAL A 12 4.31 -7.01 -1.36
N ARG A 13 4.79 -8.19 -0.97
CA ARG A 13 6.18 -8.63 -1.22
C ARG A 13 6.53 -8.68 -2.70
N GLU A 14 5.57 -9.03 -3.55
CA GLU A 14 5.69 -9.09 -5.02
C GLU A 14 5.49 -7.73 -5.73
N GLY A 15 5.47 -6.62 -4.99
CA GLY A 15 5.22 -5.28 -5.57
C GLY A 15 3.74 -4.97 -5.83
N GLY A 16 2.87 -5.79 -5.25
CA GLY A 16 1.42 -5.65 -5.24
C GLY A 16 0.92 -4.40 -4.53
N ILE A 17 -0.37 -4.10 -4.73
CA ILE A 17 -1.09 -3.05 -4.01
C ILE A 17 -2.18 -3.72 -3.20
N VAL A 18 -2.32 -3.30 -1.95
CA VAL A 18 -3.34 -3.81 -1.03
C VAL A 18 -4.22 -2.69 -0.53
N ILE A 19 -5.48 -3.04 -0.25
CA ILE A 19 -6.43 -2.19 0.46
C ILE A 19 -6.70 -2.87 1.80
N TYR A 20 -6.58 -2.13 2.89
CA TYR A 20 -6.71 -2.67 4.25
C TYR A 20 -7.52 -1.71 5.14
N PRO A 21 -8.29 -2.24 6.10
CA PRO A 21 -9.04 -1.39 7.03
C PRO A 21 -8.09 -0.66 7.98
N THR A 22 -8.48 0.56 8.38
CA THR A 22 -7.90 1.29 9.54
C THR A 22 -9.04 1.69 10.48
N ASP A 23 -8.71 2.37 11.57
CA ASP A 23 -9.66 2.95 12.52
C ASP A 23 -10.49 4.10 11.94
N THR A 24 -10.03 4.76 10.86
CA THR A 24 -10.68 5.91 10.24
C THR A 24 -11.29 5.58 8.87
N ALA A 25 -10.47 5.13 7.93
CA ALA A 25 -10.88 4.80 6.56
C ALA A 25 -10.04 3.65 6.00
N PHE A 26 -10.45 3.08 4.87
CA PHE A 26 -9.60 2.11 4.20
C PHE A 26 -8.31 2.76 3.69
N GLY A 27 -7.18 2.15 4.04
CA GLY A 27 -5.87 2.48 3.49
C GLY A 27 -5.65 1.74 2.18
N ILE A 28 -4.88 2.36 1.27
CA ILE A 28 -4.34 1.72 0.08
C ILE A 28 -2.83 1.91 0.08
N GLY A 29 -2.07 0.82 -0.04
CA GLY A 29 -0.63 0.85 0.18
C GLY A 29 0.13 -0.15 -0.68
N CYS A 30 1.44 0.07 -0.76
CA CYS A 30 2.41 -0.77 -1.44
C CYS A 30 3.76 -0.73 -0.70
N ARG A 31 4.74 -1.48 -1.20
CA ARG A 31 6.13 -1.35 -0.74
C ARG A 31 6.70 0.01 -1.09
N ILE A 32 7.41 0.61 -0.13
CA ILE A 32 8.09 1.90 -0.32
C ILE A 32 9.40 1.76 -1.10
N ASP A 33 10.06 0.61 -0.99
CA ASP A 33 11.33 0.30 -1.66
C ASP A 33 11.16 -0.24 -3.09
N ASP A 34 9.92 -0.30 -3.59
CA ASP A 34 9.60 -0.63 -4.98
C ASP A 34 9.07 0.63 -5.70
N PRO A 35 9.92 1.35 -6.46
CA PRO A 35 9.50 2.54 -7.20
C PRO A 35 8.36 2.28 -8.20
N LYS A 36 8.28 1.08 -8.79
CA LYS A 36 7.20 0.75 -9.73
C LYS A 36 5.86 0.60 -9.01
N ALA A 37 5.88 0.02 -7.81
CA ALA A 37 4.69 -0.10 -6.99
C ALA A 37 4.20 1.27 -6.50
N VAL A 38 5.12 2.15 -6.08
CA VAL A 38 4.81 3.54 -5.71
C VAL A 38 4.18 4.30 -6.88
N ASP A 39 4.80 4.23 -8.06
CA ASP A 39 4.28 4.84 -9.29
C ASP A 39 2.87 4.36 -9.62
N ARG A 40 2.61 3.06 -9.49
CA ARG A 40 1.30 2.48 -9.70
C ARG A 40 0.28 2.95 -8.66
N LEU A 41 0.68 3.07 -7.39
CA LEU A 41 -0.19 3.57 -6.32
C LEU A 41 -0.64 5.01 -6.60
N PHE A 42 0.28 5.91 -6.96
CA PHE A 42 -0.05 7.30 -7.30
C PHE A 42 -1.00 7.38 -8.51
N LYS A 43 -0.78 6.56 -9.55
CA LYS A 43 -1.67 6.45 -10.71
C LYS A 43 -3.08 6.01 -10.32
N ILE A 44 -3.21 4.96 -9.51
CA ILE A 44 -4.51 4.44 -9.05
C ILE A 44 -5.25 5.48 -8.21
N ARG A 45 -4.54 6.14 -7.28
CA ARG A 45 -5.13 7.17 -6.43
C ARG A 45 -5.44 8.48 -7.15
N ARG A 46 -4.98 8.63 -8.41
CA ARG A 46 -5.05 9.89 -9.19
C ARG A 46 -4.55 11.09 -8.37
N ARG A 47 -3.50 10.86 -7.56
CA ARG A 47 -2.95 11.85 -6.64
C ARG A 47 -1.73 12.52 -7.29
N PRO A 48 -1.59 13.85 -7.17
CA PRO A 48 -0.35 14.55 -7.53
C PRO A 48 0.85 14.03 -6.75
N ARG A 49 2.04 14.00 -7.36
CA ARG A 49 3.27 13.47 -6.73
C ARG A 49 3.88 14.39 -5.68
N ASP A 50 3.60 15.67 -5.77
CA ASP A 50 4.01 16.71 -4.81
C ASP A 50 3.21 16.66 -3.50
N GLN A 51 2.09 15.93 -3.46
CA GLN A 51 1.37 15.66 -2.23
C GLN A 51 1.99 14.48 -1.45
N ALA A 52 2.54 14.81 -0.29
CA ALA A 52 3.04 13.83 0.67
C ALA A 52 1.99 12.75 1.01
N THR A 53 2.48 11.53 1.25
CA THR A 53 1.71 10.34 1.63
C THR A 53 2.40 9.71 2.85
N PRO A 54 1.65 9.23 3.86
CA PRO A 54 2.26 8.65 5.06
C PRO A 54 3.01 7.36 4.74
N VAL A 55 4.11 7.12 5.46
CA VAL A 55 4.81 5.84 5.53
C VAL A 55 4.38 5.16 6.81
N LEU A 56 3.86 3.93 6.69
CA LEU A 56 3.48 3.14 7.85
C LEU A 56 4.65 2.26 8.26
N VAL A 57 5.03 2.35 9.53
CA VAL A 57 6.07 1.55 10.16
C VAL A 57 5.50 0.89 11.40
N ASP A 58 6.03 -0.27 11.73
CA ASP A 58 5.75 -0.95 13.01
C ASP A 58 6.79 -0.52 14.06
N SER A 59 6.45 -0.70 15.34
CA SER A 59 7.33 -0.41 16.48
C SER A 59 8.51 -1.38 16.61
#